data_AF-A0A0U5CH19-F1
#
_entry.id   AF-A0A0U5CH19-F1
#
_cell.length_a   1.000
_cell.length_b   1.000
_cell.length_c   1.000
_cell.angle_alpha   90.00
_cell.angle_beta   90.00
_cell.angle_gamma   90.00
#
_symmetry.space_group_name_H-M   'P 1'
#
loop_
_entity.id
_entity.type
_entity.pdbx_description
1 polymer ?
#
loop_
_entity_poly.entity_id
_entity_poly.type
_entity_poly.pdbx_seq_one_letter_code
_entity_poly.pdbx_strand_id
1 'polypeptide(L)'
;MLRKFRHAIIHEPKIFGNQEIEYDCEIPAALEPQALGSRFTTAPWREALHPTMRGHLEAFRRLIRHSELANRFPNNAGIVAPTDNDLFVVLQHDLLWTHFDQGTPHNGSELNEPLRLTLIIYLFTRICDFQNLPMTQVMVETLRQSLYPVVVEAETGPTMDTGMLPPPPPPPLTSLVRTAPDLLFWILFIGGLASQGYSSHAWFVHHLASLALELGLQEWMGDVRPLLGEFFYTGGISQGQAETAGEDLWSEVFTYLHAERYQHTALRPSRSQ
;
A
#
# COMPACT_ATOMS: atom_id res chain seq x y z
N MET A 1 -7.72 27.95 9.73
CA MET A 1 -8.40 27.38 10.92
C MET A 1 -7.69 26.14 11.51
N LEU A 2 -6.86 25.41 10.74
CA LEU A 2 -6.27 24.11 11.12
C LEU A 2 -5.19 24.09 12.23
N ARG A 3 -4.28 25.09 12.33
CA ARG A 3 -3.16 25.00 13.29
C ARG A 3 -3.59 24.95 14.76
N LYS A 4 -4.64 25.69 15.14
CA LYS A 4 -5.12 25.73 16.53
C LYS A 4 -5.82 24.44 16.96
N PHE A 5 -6.45 23.72 16.02
CA PHE A 5 -7.07 22.42 16.28
C PHE A 5 -6.01 21.32 16.41
N ARG A 6 -4.98 21.33 15.56
CA ARG A 6 -3.88 20.33 15.59
C ARG A 6 -3.07 20.32 16.88
N HIS A 7 -2.83 21.49 17.48
CA HIS A 7 -2.09 21.58 18.76
C HIS A 7 -2.85 21.01 19.96
N ALA A 8 -4.16 20.78 19.83
CA ALA A 8 -4.96 20.18 20.91
C ALA A 8 -4.90 18.64 20.90
N ILE A 9 -4.40 18.03 19.81
CA ILE A 9 -4.21 16.58 19.70
C ILE A 9 -2.88 16.22 20.35
N ILE A 10 -2.96 15.45 21.43
CA ILE A 10 -1.78 14.98 22.15
C ILE A 10 -0.94 14.10 21.19
N HIS A 11 0.39 14.24 21.24
CA HIS A 11 1.37 13.58 20.35
C HIS A 11 1.43 14.06 18.89
N GLU A 12 0.51 14.90 18.39
CA GLU A 12 0.56 15.41 17.00
C GLU A 12 1.93 16.00 16.61
N PRO A 13 2.56 16.88 17.42
CA PRO A 13 3.85 17.45 17.05
C PRO A 13 4.97 16.40 16.99
N LYS A 14 4.83 15.28 17.69
CA LYS A 14 5.84 14.21 17.68
C LYS A 14 5.63 13.26 16.49
N ILE A 15 4.39 12.97 16.13
CA ILE A 15 4.05 12.12 14.98
C ILE A 15 4.36 12.85 13.67
N PHE A 16 3.94 14.11 13.54
CA PHE A 16 4.05 14.89 12.30
C PHE A 16 5.23 15.87 12.27
N GLY A 17 5.96 16.03 13.38
CA GLY A 17 7.17 16.83 13.43
C GLY A 17 8.39 16.11 12.86
N ASN A 18 9.59 16.53 13.24
CA ASN A 18 10.85 15.89 12.85
C ASN A 18 11.53 15.13 14.01
N GLN A 19 10.89 15.06 15.18
CA GLN A 19 11.45 14.43 16.36
C GLN A 19 10.88 13.03 16.54
N GLU A 20 11.77 12.07 16.83
CA GLU A 20 11.39 10.71 17.20
C GLU A 20 10.66 10.70 18.55
N ILE A 21 9.73 9.75 18.72
CA ILE A 21 9.02 9.54 19.98
C ILE A 21 9.86 8.60 20.83
N GLU A 22 10.30 9.10 21.99
CA GLU A 22 10.86 8.28 23.04
C GLU A 22 9.72 7.59 23.80
N TYR A 23 9.74 6.26 23.80
CA TYR A 23 8.80 5.43 24.55
C TYR A 23 9.52 4.83 25.75
N ASP A 24 8.89 4.90 26.92
CA ASP A 24 9.38 4.24 28.13
C ASP A 24 8.88 2.79 28.17
N CYS A 25 9.25 2.01 27.15
CA CYS A 25 8.97 0.59 27.05
C CYS A 25 9.96 -0.12 26.13
N GLU A 26 10.02 -1.45 26.25
CA GLU A 26 10.81 -2.29 25.33
C GLU A 26 10.14 -2.32 23.95
N ILE A 27 10.83 -1.79 22.94
CA ILE A 27 10.36 -1.74 21.57
C ILE A 27 10.70 -3.08 20.89
N PRO A 28 9.72 -3.79 20.32
CA PRO A 28 9.98 -4.99 19.54
C PRO A 28 10.86 -4.65 18.33
N ALA A 29 11.80 -5.54 17.99
CA ALA A 29 12.73 -5.32 16.86
C ALA A 29 12.02 -4.99 15.54
N ALA A 30 10.84 -5.56 15.29
CA ALA A 30 10.04 -5.27 14.09
C ALA A 30 9.42 -3.86 14.06
N LEU A 31 9.31 -3.18 15.20
CA LEU A 31 8.82 -1.80 15.33
C LEU A 31 9.93 -0.77 15.45
N GLU A 32 11.20 -1.21 15.47
CA GLU A 32 12.33 -0.30 15.49
C GLU A 32 12.33 0.57 14.23
N PRO A 33 12.76 1.84 14.32
CA PRO A 33 12.82 2.75 13.19
C PRO A 33 13.57 2.22 11.97
N GLN A 34 14.56 1.36 12.18
CA GLN A 34 15.36 0.78 11.09
C GLN A 34 14.69 -0.44 10.43
N ALA A 35 13.67 -1.04 11.07
CA ALA A 35 12.97 -2.21 10.55
C ALA A 35 11.63 -1.83 9.90
N LEU A 36 10.78 -1.07 10.61
CA LEU A 36 9.44 -0.71 10.16
C LEU A 36 9.51 0.30 9.00
N GLY A 37 9.01 -0.08 7.84
CA GLY A 37 9.08 0.74 6.62
C GLY A 37 10.49 0.89 6.07
N SER A 38 11.42 -0.01 6.44
CA SER A 38 12.80 -0.01 5.95
C SER A 38 12.89 0.01 4.42
N ARG A 39 11.97 -0.65 3.69
CA ARG A 39 11.92 -0.59 2.22
C ARG A 39 11.72 0.82 1.68
N PHE A 40 10.88 1.63 2.32
CA PHE A 40 10.67 3.03 1.93
C PHE A 40 11.90 3.92 2.12
N THR A 41 12.87 3.49 2.92
CA THR A 41 14.10 4.25 3.19
C THR A 41 15.33 3.71 2.47
N THR A 42 15.37 2.41 2.17
CA THR A 42 16.55 1.74 1.63
C THR A 42 16.43 1.38 0.15
N ALA A 43 15.21 1.27 -0.40
CA ALA A 43 15.03 0.81 -1.76
C ALA A 43 15.45 1.86 -2.81
N PRO A 44 16.00 1.44 -3.97
CA PRO A 44 16.47 2.36 -5.02
C PRO A 44 15.38 3.30 -5.56
N TRP A 45 14.13 2.82 -5.63
CA TRP A 45 12.99 3.60 -6.13
C TRP A 45 12.57 4.75 -5.20
N ARG A 46 13.09 4.81 -3.96
CA ARG A 46 12.85 5.92 -3.02
C ARG A 46 13.21 7.27 -3.62
N GLU A 47 14.27 7.35 -4.41
CA GLU A 47 14.73 8.62 -5.00
C GLU A 47 13.75 9.18 -6.04
N ALA A 48 12.86 8.33 -6.57
CA ALA A 48 11.77 8.76 -7.43
C ALA A 48 10.57 9.33 -6.63
N LEU A 49 10.50 9.13 -5.31
CA LEU A 49 9.41 9.64 -4.49
C LEU A 49 9.52 11.16 -4.28
N HIS A 50 8.37 11.82 -4.42
CA HIS A 50 8.25 13.25 -4.15
C HIS A 50 8.62 13.53 -2.68
N PRO A 51 9.32 14.64 -2.36
CA PRO A 51 9.69 14.97 -0.97
C PRO A 51 8.51 14.94 0.01
N THR A 52 7.35 15.46 -0.40
CA THR A 52 6.11 15.39 0.40
C THR A 52 5.68 13.95 0.68
N MET A 53 5.78 13.04 -0.30
CA MET A 53 5.45 11.62 -0.08
C MET A 53 6.40 10.98 0.93
N ARG A 54 7.71 11.29 0.85
CA ARG A 54 8.68 10.84 1.86
C ARG A 54 8.34 11.35 3.26
N GLY A 55 7.87 12.59 3.37
CA GLY A 55 7.35 13.14 4.63
C GLY A 55 6.13 12.37 5.16
N HIS A 56 5.17 12.03 4.28
CA HIS A 56 4.02 11.22 4.68
C HIS A 56 4.43 9.83 5.15
N LEU A 57 5.35 9.15 4.44
CA LEU A 57 5.83 7.81 4.84
C LEU A 57 6.48 7.82 6.21
N GLU A 58 7.22 8.88 6.54
CA GLU A 58 7.85 9.03 7.84
C GLU A 58 6.81 9.29 8.96
N ALA A 59 5.83 10.16 8.72
CA ALA A 59 4.71 10.35 9.64
C ALA A 59 3.91 9.05 9.83
N PHE A 60 3.71 8.30 8.74
CA PHE A 60 3.02 7.01 8.73
C PHE A 60 3.76 5.97 9.57
N ARG A 61 5.09 5.86 9.42
CA ARG A 61 5.95 4.97 10.21
C ARG A 61 5.78 5.23 11.72
N ARG A 62 5.84 6.51 12.12
CA ARG A 62 5.69 6.90 13.53
C ARG A 62 4.29 6.63 14.04
N LEU A 63 3.26 6.86 13.23
CA LEU A 63 1.87 6.55 13.59
C LEU A 63 1.65 5.06 13.79
N ILE A 64 2.10 4.22 12.86
CA ILE A 64 1.97 2.76 12.97
C ILE A 64 2.72 2.25 14.22
N ARG A 65 3.97 2.70 14.42
CA ARG A 65 4.73 2.35 15.62
C ARG A 65 4.01 2.76 16.91
N HIS A 66 3.50 3.98 16.96
CA HIS A 66 2.73 4.47 18.12
C HIS A 66 1.50 3.61 18.39
N SER A 67 0.72 3.30 17.37
CA SER A 67 -0.48 2.48 17.49
C SER A 67 -0.18 1.03 17.91
N GLU A 68 0.88 0.42 17.38
CA GLU A 68 1.28 -0.94 17.78
C GLU A 68 1.75 -1.00 19.24
N LEU A 69 2.52 -0.01 19.68
CA LEU A 69 2.95 0.08 21.07
C LEU A 69 1.77 0.36 22.00
N ALA A 70 0.83 1.20 21.60
CA ALA A 70 -0.42 1.47 22.32
C ALA A 70 -1.23 0.18 22.51
N ASN A 71 -1.41 -0.61 21.45
CA ASN A 71 -2.13 -1.88 21.50
C ASN A 71 -1.44 -2.93 22.38
N ARG A 72 -0.10 -2.97 22.37
CA ARG A 72 0.68 -3.93 23.15
C ARG A 72 0.78 -3.58 24.63
N PHE A 73 0.79 -2.28 24.95
CA PHE A 73 0.91 -1.77 26.31
C PHE A 73 -0.25 -0.85 26.69
N PRO A 74 -1.50 -1.35 26.74
CA PRO A 74 -2.70 -0.53 26.90
C PRO A 74 -2.76 0.21 28.26
N ASN A 75 -2.04 -0.30 29.27
CA ASN A 75 -1.99 0.29 30.60
C ASN A 75 -0.85 1.31 30.77
N ASN A 76 -0.01 1.51 29.76
CA ASN A 76 1.05 2.51 29.81
C ASN A 76 0.47 3.89 29.46
N ALA A 77 0.14 4.65 30.52
CA ALA A 77 -0.45 5.99 30.42
C ALA A 77 0.41 7.01 29.66
N GLY A 78 1.68 6.71 29.36
CA GLY A 78 2.54 7.56 28.53
C GLY A 78 2.40 7.32 27.02
N ILE A 79 1.74 6.21 26.61
CA ILE A 79 1.62 5.79 25.21
C ILE A 79 0.21 6.06 24.67
N VAL A 80 -0.84 5.79 25.47
CA VAL A 80 -2.23 5.93 25.02
C VAL A 80 -2.88 7.16 25.64
N ALA A 81 -3.20 8.15 24.82
CA ALA A 81 -4.00 9.31 25.18
C ALA A 81 -5.44 9.19 24.62
N PRO A 82 -6.44 9.83 25.27
CA PRO A 82 -7.83 9.79 24.82
C PRO A 82 -8.08 10.28 23.37
N THR A 83 -7.11 10.97 22.75
CA THR A 83 -7.20 11.56 21.40
C THR A 83 -6.42 10.80 20.33
N ASP A 84 -5.87 9.62 20.60
CA ASP A 84 -4.91 8.99 19.66
C ASP A 84 -5.54 8.54 18.33
N ASN A 85 -6.85 8.28 18.31
CA ASN A 85 -7.59 8.03 17.06
C ASN A 85 -7.58 9.25 16.12
N ASP A 86 -7.45 10.47 16.67
CA ASP A 86 -7.42 11.70 15.88
C ASP A 86 -6.16 11.78 15.01
N LEU A 87 -5.07 11.12 15.41
CA LEU A 87 -3.81 11.10 14.65
C LEU A 87 -3.97 10.38 13.31
N PHE A 88 -4.75 9.30 13.27
CA PHE A 88 -5.08 8.61 12.03
C PHE A 88 -5.90 9.49 11.10
N VAL A 89 -6.90 10.19 11.64
CA VAL A 89 -7.77 11.09 10.88
C VAL A 89 -6.98 12.29 10.33
N VAL A 90 -6.05 12.86 11.10
CA VAL A 90 -5.18 13.94 10.65
C VAL A 90 -4.29 13.49 9.50
N LEU A 91 -3.65 12.32 9.60
CA LEU A 91 -2.81 11.81 8.51
C LEU A 91 -3.64 11.50 7.27
N GLN A 92 -4.83 10.91 7.42
CA GLN A 92 -5.75 10.69 6.30
C GLN A 92 -6.14 12.00 5.62
N HIS A 93 -6.48 13.04 6.39
CA HIS A 93 -6.79 14.36 5.84
C HIS A 93 -5.61 14.93 5.05
N ASP A 94 -4.38 14.83 5.56
CA ASP A 94 -3.19 15.34 4.89
C ASP A 94 -2.88 14.57 3.60
N LEU A 95 -3.06 13.24 3.61
CA LEU A 95 -2.96 12.40 2.41
C LEU A 95 -4.05 12.75 1.38
N LEU A 96 -5.30 13.00 1.80
CA LEU A 96 -6.40 13.38 0.91
C LEU A 96 -6.19 14.77 0.28
N TRP A 97 -5.58 15.69 1.02
CA TRP A 97 -5.29 17.03 0.53
C TRP A 97 -4.08 17.07 -0.43
N THR A 98 -3.24 16.03 -0.38
CA THR A 98 -2.06 15.93 -1.22
C THR A 98 -2.43 15.41 -2.60
N HIS A 99 -1.98 16.11 -3.64
CA HIS A 99 -2.20 15.74 -5.03
C HIS A 99 -0.84 15.62 -5.72
N PHE A 100 -0.64 14.54 -6.46
CA PHE A 100 0.54 14.34 -7.31
C PHE A 100 0.10 14.42 -8.77
N ASP A 101 0.38 15.54 -9.43
CA ASP A 101 0.06 15.70 -10.85
C ASP A 101 0.93 14.79 -11.71
N GLN A 102 0.29 13.85 -12.41
CA GLN A 102 0.95 12.89 -13.31
C GLN A 102 1.58 13.54 -14.55
N GLY A 103 1.34 14.84 -14.80
CA GLY A 103 1.71 15.53 -16.04
C GLY A 103 2.94 16.44 -15.96
N THR A 104 3.59 16.59 -14.80
CA THR A 104 4.75 17.47 -14.67
C THR A 104 6.05 16.68 -14.48
N PRO A 105 7.08 16.90 -15.32
CA PRO A 105 8.34 16.12 -15.28
C PRO A 105 9.14 16.26 -13.97
N HIS A 106 8.71 17.15 -13.07
CA HIS A 106 9.37 17.40 -11.79
C HIS A 106 8.55 16.97 -10.56
N ASN A 107 7.29 16.51 -10.71
CA ASN A 107 6.34 16.49 -9.59
C ASN A 107 5.56 15.17 -9.38
N GLY A 108 5.75 14.14 -10.18
CA GLY A 108 5.03 12.89 -9.96
C GLY A 108 5.67 11.72 -10.64
N SER A 109 6.63 11.06 -9.96
CA SER A 109 6.89 9.66 -10.28
C SER A 109 5.56 8.90 -10.21
N GLU A 110 5.33 8.02 -11.18
CA GLU A 110 4.16 7.12 -11.28
C GLU A 110 3.92 6.30 -10.01
N LEU A 111 4.89 6.29 -9.07
CA LEU A 111 4.80 5.70 -7.75
C LEU A 111 3.92 6.48 -6.77
N ASN A 112 3.91 7.82 -6.83
CA ASN A 112 3.38 8.65 -5.74
C ASN A 112 1.87 8.53 -5.58
N GLU A 113 1.12 8.59 -6.67
CA GLU A 113 -0.35 8.57 -6.58
C GLU A 113 -0.90 7.19 -6.15
N PRO A 114 -0.47 6.06 -6.77
CA PRO A 114 -0.85 4.74 -6.28
C PRO A 114 -0.45 4.54 -4.80
N LEU A 115 0.78 4.92 -4.42
CA LEU A 115 1.23 4.82 -3.03
C LEU A 115 0.39 5.67 -2.07
N ARG A 116 0.02 6.89 -2.46
CA ARG A 116 -0.84 7.78 -1.66
C ARG A 116 -2.18 7.10 -1.38
N LEU A 117 -2.83 6.59 -2.42
CA LEU A 117 -4.11 5.89 -2.33
C LEU A 117 -3.99 4.62 -1.46
N THR A 118 -2.92 3.85 -1.62
CA THR A 118 -2.65 2.68 -0.79
C THR A 118 -2.48 3.04 0.69
N LEU A 119 -1.76 4.12 1.03
CA LEU A 119 -1.62 4.57 2.41
C LEU A 119 -2.98 4.96 3.02
N ILE A 120 -3.85 5.64 2.26
CA ILE A 120 -5.20 5.99 2.72
C ILE A 120 -6.02 4.72 2.97
N ILE A 121 -6.01 3.76 2.03
CA ILE A 121 -6.69 2.47 2.16
C ILE A 121 -6.15 1.70 3.37
N TYR A 122 -4.84 1.69 3.57
CA TYR A 122 -4.22 0.99 4.70
C TYR A 122 -4.61 1.61 6.04
N LEU A 123 -4.61 2.94 6.17
CA LEU A 123 -5.10 3.59 7.40
C LEU A 123 -6.58 3.30 7.62
N PHE A 124 -7.39 3.37 6.56
CA PHE A 124 -8.83 3.16 6.67
C PHE A 124 -9.15 1.72 7.12
N THR A 125 -8.52 0.73 6.50
CA THR A 125 -8.67 -0.68 6.90
C THR A 125 -8.19 -0.93 8.33
N ARG A 126 -7.13 -0.26 8.78
CA ARG A 126 -6.69 -0.35 10.18
C ARG A 126 -7.64 0.29 11.19
N ILE A 127 -8.26 1.43 10.87
CA ILE A 127 -9.24 2.09 11.76
C ILE A 127 -10.54 1.29 11.83
N CYS A 128 -10.96 0.71 10.72
CA CYS A 128 -12.22 -0.03 10.62
C CYS A 128 -12.08 -1.52 10.92
N ASP A 129 -10.96 -1.97 11.52
CA ASP A 129 -10.67 -3.38 11.80
C ASP A 129 -10.94 -4.31 10.59
N PHE A 130 -10.58 -3.87 9.38
CA PHE A 130 -10.77 -4.60 8.13
C PHE A 130 -12.24 -4.93 7.79
N GLN A 131 -13.20 -4.12 8.27
CA GLN A 131 -14.60 -4.25 7.88
C GLN A 131 -14.86 -3.76 6.43
N ASN A 132 -15.71 -4.48 5.70
CA ASN A 132 -16.14 -4.13 4.36
C ASN A 132 -17.21 -3.03 4.37
N LEU A 133 -16.78 -1.78 4.15
CA LEU A 133 -17.65 -0.61 4.05
C LEU A 133 -17.83 -0.19 2.58
N PRO A 134 -19.02 0.26 2.14
CA PRO A 134 -19.24 0.67 0.74
C PRO A 134 -18.23 1.70 0.20
N MET A 135 -17.72 2.58 1.07
CA MET A 135 -16.69 3.55 0.72
C MET A 135 -15.37 2.88 0.31
N THR A 136 -15.02 1.75 0.93
CA THR A 136 -13.81 0.97 0.61
C THR A 136 -13.83 0.55 -0.85
N GLN A 137 -14.99 0.17 -1.40
CA GLN A 137 -15.15 -0.18 -2.82
C GLN A 137 -14.69 0.95 -3.74
N VAL A 138 -15.10 2.19 -3.45
CA VAL A 138 -14.72 3.38 -4.24
C VAL A 138 -13.22 3.62 -4.14
N MET A 139 -12.65 3.47 -2.95
CA MET A 139 -11.22 3.67 -2.72
C MET A 139 -10.36 2.65 -3.48
N VAL A 140 -10.69 1.35 -3.39
CA VAL A 140 -9.94 0.30 -4.09
C VAL A 140 -10.09 0.39 -5.61
N GLU A 141 -11.26 0.80 -6.09
CA GLU A 141 -11.47 1.02 -7.52
C GLU A 141 -10.68 2.23 -8.04
N THR A 142 -10.58 3.30 -7.23
CA THR A 142 -9.73 4.45 -7.54
C THR A 142 -8.25 4.04 -7.57
N LEU A 143 -7.80 3.22 -6.62
CA LEU A 143 -6.45 2.65 -6.64
C LEU A 143 -6.21 1.82 -7.90
N ARG A 144 -7.15 0.93 -8.26
CA ARG A 144 -7.07 0.11 -9.48
C ARG A 144 -6.93 0.97 -10.73
N GLN A 145 -7.74 2.01 -10.86
CA GLN A 145 -7.70 2.95 -11.99
C GLN A 145 -6.40 3.77 -12.02
N SER A 146 -5.81 4.08 -10.86
CA SER A 146 -4.50 4.75 -10.80
C SER A 146 -3.36 3.87 -11.29
N LEU A 147 -3.46 2.55 -11.10
CA LEU A 147 -2.46 1.57 -11.57
C LEU A 147 -2.65 1.23 -13.05
N TYR A 148 -3.91 1.08 -13.47
CA TYR A 148 -4.28 0.70 -14.82
C TYR A 148 -5.47 1.55 -15.30
N PRO A 149 -5.21 2.78 -15.79
CA PRO A 149 -6.27 3.66 -16.26
C PRO A 149 -6.93 3.05 -17.49
N VAL A 150 -8.27 3.06 -17.50
CA VAL A 150 -9.03 2.68 -18.70
C VAL A 150 -8.79 3.78 -19.73
N VAL A 151 -8.04 3.46 -20.79
CA VAL A 151 -7.94 4.35 -21.94
C VAL A 151 -9.31 4.33 -22.63
N VAL A 152 -10.14 5.32 -22.31
CA VAL A 152 -11.31 5.62 -23.13
C VAL A 152 -10.75 6.26 -24.39
N GLU A 153 -10.68 5.50 -25.48
CA GLU A 153 -10.45 6.08 -26.80
C GLU A 153 -11.57 7.09 -27.05
N ALA A 154 -11.26 8.37 -26.85
CA ALA A 154 -12.15 9.42 -27.29
C ALA A 154 -12.31 9.24 -28.79
N GLU A 155 -13.54 9.05 -29.26
CA GLU A 155 -13.92 9.04 -30.66
C GLU A 155 -13.58 10.41 -31.28
N THR A 156 -12.31 10.67 -31.57
CA THR A 156 -11.92 11.80 -32.40
C THR A 156 -12.05 11.36 -33.84
N GLY A 157 -13.04 11.94 -34.53
CA GLY A 157 -13.27 11.80 -35.95
C GLY A 157 -12.03 12.05 -36.80
N PRO A 158 -12.07 11.69 -38.10
CA PRO A 158 -10.90 11.58 -38.94
C PRO A 158 -10.29 12.96 -39.18
N THR A 159 -9.20 13.27 -38.49
CA THR A 159 -8.31 14.37 -38.84
C THR A 159 -7.01 13.78 -39.34
N MET A 160 -6.87 13.80 -40.67
CA MET A 160 -5.60 13.65 -41.35
C MET A 160 -4.67 14.76 -40.88
N ASP A 161 -3.69 14.45 -40.03
CA ASP A 161 -2.33 14.97 -40.23
C ASP A 161 -1.31 14.09 -39.51
N THR A 162 -0.35 13.59 -40.27
CA THR A 162 0.62 12.58 -39.84
C THR A 162 1.86 13.27 -39.27
N GLY A 163 1.77 13.72 -38.02
CA GLY A 163 2.93 14.09 -37.21
C GLY A 163 3.10 13.08 -36.09
N MET A 164 4.26 12.41 -36.02
CA MET A 164 4.59 11.42 -34.99
C MET A 164 4.38 11.97 -33.57
N LEU A 165 3.21 11.73 -32.98
CA LEU A 165 3.03 11.85 -31.55
C LEU A 165 3.82 10.70 -30.89
N PRO A 166 4.64 10.96 -29.87
CA PRO A 166 5.26 9.87 -29.12
C PRO A 166 4.18 8.92 -28.57
N PRO A 167 4.47 7.61 -28.49
CA PRO A 167 3.51 6.66 -27.94
C PRO A 167 3.09 7.10 -26.54
N PRO A 168 1.82 6.90 -26.15
CA PRO A 168 1.35 7.24 -24.82
C PRO A 168 2.26 6.55 -23.78
N PRO A 169 2.54 7.22 -22.64
CA PRO A 169 3.34 6.60 -21.59
C PRO A 169 2.69 5.28 -21.15
N PRO A 170 3.50 4.25 -20.83
CA PRO A 170 2.97 2.98 -20.35
C PRO A 170 2.15 3.21 -19.08
N PRO A 171 1.11 2.40 -18.82
CA PRO A 171 0.33 2.54 -17.60
C PRO A 171 1.25 2.39 -16.37
N PRO A 172 0.96 3.08 -15.25
CA PRO A 172 1.79 3.06 -14.04
C PRO A 172 2.16 1.66 -13.58
N LEU A 173 1.23 0.69 -13.69
CA LEU A 173 1.47 -0.72 -13.36
C LEU A 173 2.67 -1.30 -14.12
N THR A 174 2.80 -1.07 -15.42
CA THR A 174 3.92 -1.61 -16.22
C THR A 174 5.26 -1.01 -15.81
N SER A 175 5.28 0.28 -15.50
CA SER A 175 6.49 0.96 -15.05
C SER A 175 6.89 0.51 -13.63
N LEU A 176 5.91 0.35 -12.75
CA LEU A 176 6.06 -0.15 -11.38
C LEU A 176 6.64 -1.56 -11.35
N VAL A 177 6.15 -2.48 -12.19
CA VAL A 177 6.70 -3.85 -12.31
C VAL A 177 8.21 -3.81 -12.57
N ARG A 178 8.67 -2.88 -13.41
CA ARG A 178 10.09 -2.78 -13.77
C ARG A 178 10.94 -2.05 -12.74
N THR A 179 10.38 -1.04 -12.07
CA THR A 179 11.17 -0.08 -11.26
C THR A 179 11.08 -0.33 -9.76
N ALA A 180 9.94 -0.84 -9.29
CA ALA A 180 9.65 -1.03 -7.87
C ALA A 180 8.69 -2.23 -7.68
N PRO A 181 9.06 -3.45 -8.10
CA PRO A 181 8.17 -4.61 -8.03
C PRO A 181 7.81 -5.00 -6.59
N ASP A 182 8.72 -4.80 -5.62
CA ASP A 182 8.45 -4.99 -4.20
C ASP A 182 7.42 -3.99 -3.66
N LEU A 183 7.50 -2.73 -4.06
CA LEU A 183 6.50 -1.71 -3.72
C LEU A 183 5.15 -2.03 -4.37
N LEU A 184 5.14 -2.40 -5.64
CA LEU A 184 3.93 -2.80 -6.34
C LEU A 184 3.27 -4.01 -5.68
N PHE A 185 4.07 -4.98 -5.24
CA PHE A 185 3.59 -6.13 -4.49
C PHE A 185 2.87 -5.69 -3.22
N TRP A 186 3.47 -4.80 -2.43
CA TRP A 186 2.83 -4.24 -1.24
C TRP A 186 1.52 -3.48 -1.58
N ILE A 187 1.53 -2.67 -2.63
CA ILE A 187 0.33 -1.93 -3.11
C ILE A 187 -0.81 -2.89 -3.48
N LEU A 188 -0.52 -3.93 -4.26
CA LEU A 188 -1.48 -4.93 -4.69
C LEU A 188 -1.98 -5.77 -3.52
N PHE A 189 -1.11 -6.07 -2.55
CA PHE A 189 -1.46 -6.81 -1.34
C PHE A 189 -2.47 -6.04 -0.48
N ILE A 190 -2.19 -4.77 -0.18
CA ILE A 190 -3.13 -3.91 0.55
C ILE A 190 -4.44 -3.73 -0.23
N GLY A 191 -4.36 -3.54 -1.55
CA GLY A 191 -5.53 -3.44 -2.42
C GLY A 191 -6.38 -4.71 -2.39
N GLY A 192 -5.76 -5.88 -2.46
CA GLY A 192 -6.42 -7.19 -2.39
C GLY A 192 -7.13 -7.43 -1.06
N LEU A 193 -6.48 -7.08 0.06
CA LEU A 193 -7.09 -7.13 1.39
C LEU A 193 -8.34 -6.25 1.46
N ALA A 194 -8.20 -5.00 1.05
CA ALA A 194 -9.28 -4.02 1.12
C ALA A 194 -10.41 -4.29 0.11
N SER A 195 -10.13 -5.03 -0.96
CA SER A 195 -11.11 -5.27 -2.01
C SER A 195 -11.98 -6.51 -1.77
N GLN A 196 -11.77 -7.24 -0.68
CA GLN A 196 -12.47 -8.50 -0.40
C GLN A 196 -13.99 -8.29 -0.42
N GLY A 197 -14.69 -9.10 -1.20
CA GLY A 197 -16.15 -8.97 -1.39
C GLY A 197 -16.58 -7.94 -2.45
N TYR A 198 -15.65 -7.27 -3.14
CA TYR A 198 -15.94 -6.39 -4.27
C TYR A 198 -15.50 -6.99 -5.61
N SER A 199 -16.08 -6.51 -6.70
CA SER A 199 -15.81 -6.99 -8.07
C SER A 199 -14.37 -6.79 -8.53
N SER A 200 -13.64 -5.82 -7.96
CA SER A 200 -12.24 -5.54 -8.27
C SER A 200 -11.27 -6.54 -7.63
N HIS A 201 -11.72 -7.41 -6.71
CA HIS A 201 -10.84 -8.32 -5.98
C HIS A 201 -10.08 -9.29 -6.86
N ALA A 202 -10.76 -9.94 -7.81
CA ALA A 202 -10.12 -10.86 -8.75
C ALA A 202 -8.99 -10.19 -9.56
N TRP A 203 -9.11 -8.88 -9.86
CA TRP A 203 -8.07 -8.12 -10.54
C TRP A 203 -6.82 -7.98 -9.67
N PHE A 204 -6.97 -7.66 -8.37
CA PHE A 204 -5.86 -7.58 -7.43
C PHE A 204 -5.19 -8.94 -7.24
N VAL A 205 -5.96 -10.01 -7.02
CA VAL A 205 -5.44 -11.37 -6.84
C VAL A 205 -4.64 -11.83 -8.07
N HIS A 206 -5.14 -11.62 -9.29
CA HIS A 206 -4.43 -12.01 -10.52
C HIS A 206 -3.08 -11.29 -10.67
N HIS A 207 -3.03 -9.98 -10.47
CA HIS A 207 -1.79 -9.21 -10.59
C HIS A 207 -0.82 -9.50 -9.45
N LEU A 208 -1.34 -9.72 -8.23
CA LEU A 208 -0.55 -10.11 -7.07
C LEU A 208 0.09 -11.50 -7.27
N ALA A 209 -0.66 -12.46 -7.83
CA ALA A 209 -0.16 -13.78 -8.19
C ALA A 209 0.95 -13.69 -9.25
N SER A 210 0.71 -12.95 -10.33
CA SER A 210 1.68 -12.76 -11.40
C SER A 210 3.00 -12.17 -10.86
N LEU A 211 2.90 -11.13 -10.04
CA LEU A 211 4.07 -10.47 -9.46
C LEU A 211 4.77 -11.31 -8.39
N ALA A 212 4.03 -12.12 -7.62
CA ALA A 212 4.61 -13.06 -6.68
C ALA A 212 5.51 -14.09 -7.37
N LEU A 213 5.12 -14.58 -8.56
CA LEU A 213 5.96 -15.47 -9.37
C LEU A 213 7.24 -14.78 -9.83
N GLU A 214 7.13 -13.52 -10.28
CA GLU A 214 8.29 -12.73 -10.73
C GLU A 214 9.28 -12.47 -9.59
N LEU A 215 8.77 -12.21 -8.39
CA LEU A 215 9.57 -12.00 -7.18
C LEU A 215 10.06 -13.31 -6.53
N GLY A 216 9.59 -14.47 -7.01
CA GLY A 216 9.94 -15.78 -6.47
C GLY A 216 9.36 -16.05 -5.07
N LEU A 217 8.27 -15.39 -4.69
CA LEU A 217 7.62 -15.54 -3.39
C LEU A 217 6.74 -16.80 -3.39
N GLN A 218 6.99 -17.74 -2.48
CA GLN A 218 6.29 -19.02 -2.44
C GLN A 218 5.64 -19.28 -1.08
N GLU A 219 6.34 -18.96 0.00
CA GLU A 219 5.90 -19.27 1.36
C GLU A 219 5.45 -18.02 2.11
N TRP A 220 4.30 -18.13 2.78
CA TRP A 220 3.78 -17.03 3.59
C TRP A 220 4.77 -16.59 4.68
N MET A 221 5.20 -17.54 5.52
CA MET A 221 6.09 -17.25 6.66
C MET A 221 7.54 -16.99 6.25
N GLY A 222 7.99 -17.60 5.15
CA GLY A 222 9.38 -17.52 4.69
C GLY A 222 9.67 -16.29 3.83
N ASP A 223 8.73 -15.91 2.94
CA ASP A 223 9.00 -14.92 1.90
C ASP A 223 8.07 -13.70 2.03
N VAL A 224 6.76 -13.94 2.08
CA VAL A 224 5.76 -12.87 1.93
C VAL A 224 5.65 -12.02 3.18
N ARG A 225 5.45 -12.65 4.35
CA ARG A 225 5.29 -11.95 5.63
C ARG A 225 6.54 -11.12 5.98
N PRO A 226 7.78 -11.64 5.83
CA PRO A 226 8.97 -10.82 6.01
C PRO A 226 9.02 -9.62 5.06
N LEU A 227 8.77 -9.82 3.76
CA LEU A 227 8.75 -8.73 2.78
C LEU A 227 7.74 -7.65 3.15
N LEU A 228 6.50 -8.03 3.47
CA LEU A 228 5.45 -7.10 3.89
C LEU A 228 5.82 -6.37 5.19
N GLY A 229 6.53 -7.03 6.11
CA GLY A 229 7.03 -6.46 7.36
C GLY A 229 8.12 -5.41 7.17
N GLU A 230 8.89 -5.47 6.09
CA GLU A 230 9.85 -4.42 5.72
C GLU A 230 9.15 -3.15 5.17
N PHE A 231 7.85 -3.25 4.86
CA PHE A 231 6.94 -2.12 4.67
C PHE A 231 6.23 -1.79 5.98
N PHE A 232 4.92 -1.51 5.96
CA PHE A 232 4.15 -1.16 7.17
C PHE A 232 3.23 -2.29 7.65
N TYR A 233 3.30 -3.48 7.06
CA TYR A 233 2.42 -4.58 7.46
C TYR A 233 2.90 -5.22 8.77
N THR A 234 2.18 -4.94 9.85
CA THR A 234 2.51 -5.39 11.20
C THR A 234 1.63 -6.54 11.68
N GLY A 235 1.09 -7.35 10.75
CA GLY A 235 0.04 -8.36 10.99
C GLY A 235 0.32 -9.42 12.07
N GLY A 236 1.44 -9.40 12.78
CA GLY A 236 1.72 -10.27 13.93
C GLY A 236 1.90 -9.56 15.28
N ILE A 237 1.70 -8.25 15.38
CA ILE A 237 1.98 -7.50 16.62
C ILE A 237 0.70 -7.13 17.37
N SER A 238 -0.40 -6.90 16.64
CA SER A 238 -1.75 -6.80 17.20
C SER A 238 -2.51 -8.12 17.03
N GLN A 239 -2.98 -8.71 18.13
CA GLN A 239 -3.81 -9.92 18.22
C GLN A 239 -5.21 -9.73 17.58
N GLY A 240 -5.29 -9.52 16.26
CA GLY A 240 -6.54 -9.18 15.58
C GLY A 240 -6.72 -9.82 14.20
N GLN A 241 -7.88 -9.60 13.59
CA GLN A 241 -8.31 -10.14 12.29
C GLN A 241 -7.37 -9.85 11.11
N ALA A 242 -6.45 -8.90 11.26
CA ALA A 242 -5.45 -8.55 10.27
C ALA A 242 -4.44 -9.67 9.96
N GLU A 243 -4.13 -10.52 10.95
CA GLU A 243 -3.21 -11.66 10.76
C GLU A 243 -3.84 -12.71 9.86
N THR A 244 -5.08 -13.11 10.17
CA THR A 244 -5.81 -14.12 9.39
C THR A 244 -6.14 -13.61 8.00
N ALA A 245 -6.54 -12.33 7.85
CA ALA A 245 -6.88 -11.79 6.54
C ALA A 245 -5.69 -11.81 5.55
N GLY A 246 -4.47 -11.56 6.03
CA GLY A 246 -3.25 -11.66 5.22
C GLY A 246 -2.98 -13.08 4.73
N GLU A 247 -3.09 -14.05 5.65
CA GLU A 247 -2.92 -15.48 5.36
C GLU A 247 -4.00 -16.02 4.43
N ASP A 248 -5.24 -15.59 4.62
CA ASP A 248 -6.38 -15.96 3.79
C ASP A 248 -6.21 -15.44 2.36
N LEU A 249 -5.82 -14.17 2.20
CA LEU A 249 -5.52 -13.59 0.89
C LEU A 249 -4.37 -14.34 0.21
N TRP A 250 -3.29 -14.63 0.94
CA TRP A 250 -2.16 -15.36 0.36
C TRP A 250 -2.55 -16.78 -0.05
N SER A 251 -3.41 -17.44 0.73
CA SER A 251 -3.94 -18.77 0.39
C SER A 251 -4.75 -18.75 -0.91
N GLU A 252 -5.51 -17.68 -1.16
CA GLU A 252 -6.22 -17.48 -2.42
C GLU A 252 -5.25 -17.25 -3.59
N VAL A 253 -4.26 -16.38 -3.43
CA VAL A 253 -3.20 -16.13 -4.43
C VAL A 253 -2.47 -17.43 -4.79
N PHE A 254 -2.10 -18.22 -3.79
CA PHE A 254 -1.43 -19.49 -3.98
C PHE A 254 -2.32 -20.50 -4.75
N THR A 255 -3.61 -20.55 -4.41
CA THR A 255 -4.60 -21.38 -5.12
C THR A 255 -4.72 -20.96 -6.58
N TYR A 256 -4.75 -19.65 -6.84
CA TYR A 256 -4.79 -19.08 -8.20
C TYR A 256 -3.58 -19.52 -9.03
N LEU A 257 -2.37 -19.39 -8.46
CA LEU A 257 -1.11 -19.80 -9.09
C LEU A 257 -1.08 -21.28 -9.47
N HIS A 258 -1.62 -22.14 -8.62
CA HIS A 258 -1.72 -23.56 -8.93
C HIS A 258 -2.74 -23.84 -10.01
N ALA A 259 -3.90 -23.20 -9.98
CA ALA A 259 -4.95 -23.37 -10.99
C ALA A 259 -4.45 -23.01 -12.40
N GLU A 260 -3.75 -21.89 -12.57
CA GLU A 260 -3.17 -21.50 -13.87
C GLU A 260 -2.13 -22.52 -14.37
N ARG A 261 -1.26 -23.02 -13.48
CA ARG A 261 -0.27 -24.05 -13.84
C ARG A 261 -0.91 -25.35 -14.32
N TYR A 262 -2.01 -25.77 -13.71
CA TYR A 262 -2.76 -26.95 -14.15
C TYR A 262 -3.41 -26.73 -15.52
N GLN A 263 -3.99 -25.56 -15.79
CA GLN A 263 -4.57 -25.24 -17.10
C GLN A 263 -3.51 -25.20 -18.21
N HIS A 264 -2.33 -24.63 -17.96
CA HIS A 264 -1.23 -24.61 -18.92
C HIS A 264 -0.63 -26.00 -19.20
N THR A 265 -0.62 -26.89 -18.19
CA THR A 265 -0.09 -28.25 -18.34
C THR A 265 -1.08 -29.17 -19.07
N ALA A 266 -2.39 -29.00 -18.84
CA ALA A 266 -3.45 -29.76 -19.50
C ALA A 266 -3.60 -29.44 -21.00
N LEU A 267 -3.14 -28.26 -21.45
CA LEU A 267 -3.20 -27.81 -22.85
C LEU A 267 -1.94 -28.15 -23.68
N ARG A 268 -0.95 -28.87 -23.13
CA ARG A 268 0.12 -29.44 -23.95
C ARG A 268 -0.33 -30.80 -24.49
N PRO A 269 -0.72 -30.93 -25.78
CA PRO A 269 -0.95 -32.24 -26.35
C PRO A 269 0.36 -33.00 -26.29
N SER A 270 0.31 -34.19 -25.68
CA SER A 270 1.32 -35.21 -25.82
C SER A 270 1.60 -35.39 -27.31
N ARG A 271 2.75 -34.90 -27.77
CA ARG A 271 3.30 -35.27 -29.08
C ARG A 271 3.54 -36.77 -29.02
N SER A 272 2.57 -37.51 -29.57
CA SER A 272 2.69 -38.93 -29.85
C SER A 272 3.95 -39.14 -30.70
N GLN A 273 4.85 -39.97 -30.17
CA GLN A 273 5.86 -40.67 -30.96
C GLN A 273 5.20 -41.84 -31.69
#